data_AF-X8DZ52-F1
#
_entry.id   AF-X8DZ52-F1
#
_cell.length_a   1.000
_cell.length_b   1.000
_cell.length_c   1.000
_cell.angle_alpha   90.00
_cell.angle_beta   90.00
_cell.angle_gamma   90.00
#
_symmetry.space_group_name_H-M   'P 1'
#
loop_
_entity.id
_entity.type
_entity.pdbx_description
1 polymer ?
#
loop_
_entity_poly.entity_id
_entity_poly.type
_entity_poly.pdbx_seq_one_letter_code
_entity_poly.pdbx_strand_id
1 'polypeptide(L)'
;MELTNAARLGIALFALGNARRALVESLCYARQRRAFGETLIDKALMRRKLAEMIVDVEAAQALVFDCTGFANHRQRKPVRQRIAVPVTKLRVCRLGITMASDAIEIHGGNGYIENWPVARLLRDAQVNTIWEGPDNILCLDVRRGIERSAAHEPLLARLHDAMEVCDDDDTTRLVRRRVEDLDAAITAWSKLHGRIAEARLFALTQFMGDVYAGALLAEQAAWERATYQADRKALIARLYAQRYLADRGPLRGIDAEGDEAIERFDELVDGALAIG
;
A
#
# COMPACT_ATOMS: atom_id res chain seq x y z
N MET A 1 23.47 -6.24 -8.31
CA MET A 1 22.31 -5.32 -8.30
C MET A 1 21.02 -6.06 -8.64
N GLU A 2 20.99 -6.88 -9.70
CA GLU A 2 19.81 -7.72 -10.01
C GLU A 2 19.48 -8.75 -8.91
N LEU A 3 20.49 -9.47 -8.39
CA LEU A 3 20.31 -10.40 -7.26
C LEU A 3 19.70 -9.74 -6.02
N THR A 4 20.14 -8.51 -5.69
CA THR A 4 19.63 -7.74 -4.56
C THR A 4 18.17 -7.31 -4.75
N ASN A 5 17.78 -6.92 -5.98
CA ASN A 5 16.40 -6.57 -6.27
C ASN A 5 15.46 -7.78 -6.19
N ALA A 6 15.90 -8.95 -6.67
CA ALA A 6 15.14 -10.19 -6.54
C ALA A 6 14.93 -10.55 -5.06
N ALA A 7 15.97 -10.47 -4.23
CA ALA A 7 15.88 -10.75 -2.80
C ALA A 7 14.96 -9.77 -2.06
N ARG A 8 15.06 -8.46 -2.36
CA ARG A 8 14.15 -7.42 -1.82
C ARG A 8 12.70 -7.65 -2.20
N LEU A 9 12.44 -8.06 -3.44
CA LEU A 9 11.09 -8.40 -3.90
C LEU A 9 10.56 -9.64 -3.18
N GLY A 10 11.41 -10.67 -2.96
CA GLY A 10 11.07 -11.83 -2.15
C GLY A 10 10.67 -11.46 -0.71
N ILE A 11 11.38 -10.53 -0.08
CA ILE A 11 11.02 -10.02 1.25
C ILE A 11 9.72 -9.21 1.22
N ALA A 12 9.49 -8.40 0.18
CA ALA A 12 8.21 -7.70 0.02
C ALA A 12 7.04 -8.69 -0.13
N LEU A 13 7.23 -9.82 -0.83
CA LEU A 13 6.27 -10.91 -0.93
C LEU A 13 6.00 -11.57 0.44
N PHE A 14 7.04 -11.83 1.25
CA PHE A 14 6.87 -12.35 2.61
C PHE A 14 6.09 -11.37 3.50
N ALA A 15 6.41 -10.08 3.43
CA ALA A 15 5.70 -9.04 4.17
C ALA A 15 4.23 -8.94 3.74
N LEU A 16 3.93 -9.05 2.45
CA LEU A 16 2.55 -9.12 1.93
C LEU A 16 1.83 -10.36 2.50
N GLY A 17 2.48 -11.52 2.51
CA GLY A 17 1.92 -12.74 3.09
C GLY A 17 1.59 -12.58 4.58
N ASN A 18 2.49 -11.98 5.36
CA ASN A 18 2.26 -11.68 6.78
C ASN A 18 1.10 -10.69 6.96
N ALA A 19 1.03 -9.62 6.18
CA ALA A 19 -0.05 -8.64 6.22
C ALA A 19 -1.41 -9.27 5.90
N ARG A 20 -1.48 -10.10 4.85
CA ARG A 20 -2.69 -10.85 4.49
C ARG A 20 -3.10 -11.81 5.59
N ARG A 21 -2.16 -12.54 6.19
CA ARG A 21 -2.48 -13.45 7.30
C ARG A 21 -3.03 -12.68 8.50
N ALA A 22 -2.41 -11.56 8.86
CA ALA A 22 -2.87 -10.70 9.95
C ALA A 22 -4.31 -10.20 9.73
N LEU A 23 -4.63 -9.75 8.51
CA LEU A 23 -6.00 -9.37 8.14
C LEU A 23 -6.99 -10.52 8.29
N VAL A 24 -6.67 -11.73 7.80
CA VAL A 24 -7.57 -12.89 7.88
C VAL A 24 -7.80 -13.30 9.33
N GLU A 25 -6.77 -13.34 10.16
CA GLU A 25 -6.91 -13.63 11.60
C GLU A 25 -7.82 -12.59 12.28
N SER A 26 -7.63 -11.31 11.97
CA SER A 26 -8.47 -10.22 12.48
C SER A 26 -9.93 -10.35 12.06
N LEU A 27 -10.21 -10.64 10.79
CA LEU A 27 -11.59 -10.84 10.29
C LEU A 27 -12.26 -12.03 10.98
N CYS A 28 -11.55 -13.15 11.11
CA CYS A 28 -12.05 -14.36 11.79
C CYS A 28 -12.33 -14.09 13.28
N TYR A 29 -11.42 -13.43 13.98
CA TYR A 29 -11.60 -13.11 15.40
C TYR A 29 -12.73 -12.11 15.62
N ALA A 30 -12.80 -11.04 14.80
CA ALA A 30 -13.81 -10.01 14.92
C ALA A 30 -15.24 -10.55 14.74
N ARG A 31 -15.42 -11.58 13.88
CA ARG A 31 -16.70 -12.27 13.70
C ARG A 31 -17.19 -13.05 14.91
N GLN A 32 -16.28 -13.48 15.78
CA GLN A 32 -16.62 -14.34 16.92
C GLN A 32 -16.59 -13.60 18.26
N ARG A 33 -15.67 -12.65 18.41
CA ARG A 33 -15.46 -11.94 19.67
C ARG A 33 -16.64 -11.00 19.94
N ARG A 34 -17.29 -11.17 21.09
CA ARG A 34 -18.35 -10.27 21.57
C ARG A 34 -17.81 -9.26 22.60
N ALA A 35 -18.19 -8.00 22.42
CA ALA A 35 -17.94 -6.92 23.36
C ALA A 35 -19.03 -5.85 23.21
N PHE A 36 -19.44 -5.23 24.32
CA PHE A 36 -20.51 -4.23 24.32
C PHE A 36 -21.80 -4.73 23.63
N GLY A 37 -22.23 -5.96 23.94
CA GLY A 37 -23.50 -6.53 23.51
C GLY A 37 -23.54 -7.18 22.12
N GLU A 38 -22.55 -6.95 21.25
CA GLU A 38 -22.53 -7.44 19.86
C GLU A 38 -21.17 -8.05 19.50
N THR A 39 -21.04 -8.64 18.32
CA THR A 39 -19.73 -9.07 17.84
C THR A 39 -18.89 -7.86 17.43
N LEU A 40 -17.56 -7.99 17.45
CA LEU A 40 -16.69 -6.88 17.06
C LEU A 40 -16.93 -6.49 15.60
N ILE A 41 -17.16 -7.44 14.70
CA ILE A 41 -17.43 -7.11 13.29
C ILE A 41 -18.73 -6.32 13.09
N ASP A 42 -19.66 -6.32 14.04
CA ASP A 42 -20.88 -5.50 14.00
C ASP A 42 -20.63 -4.05 14.44
N LYS A 43 -19.49 -3.78 15.11
CA LYS A 43 -19.15 -2.43 15.56
C LYS A 43 -18.57 -1.62 14.39
N ALA A 44 -19.20 -0.49 14.09
CA ALA A 44 -18.77 0.45 13.04
C ALA A 44 -17.28 0.83 13.13
N LEU A 45 -16.78 1.08 14.35
CA LEU A 45 -15.35 1.38 14.58
C LEU A 45 -14.42 0.23 14.16
N MET A 46 -14.82 -1.02 14.43
CA MET A 46 -14.05 -2.19 14.02
C MET A 46 -14.16 -2.43 12.51
N ARG A 47 -15.36 -2.27 11.93
CA ARG A 47 -15.53 -2.33 10.46
C ARG A 47 -14.64 -1.32 9.77
N ARG A 48 -14.55 -0.09 10.29
CA ARG A 48 -13.64 0.94 9.79
C ARG A 48 -12.18 0.48 9.82
N LYS A 49 -11.71 -0.06 10.94
CA LYS A 49 -10.35 -0.59 11.07
C LYS A 49 -10.07 -1.75 10.09
N LEU A 50 -11.00 -2.70 9.99
CA LEU A 50 -10.87 -3.85 9.09
C LEU A 50 -10.90 -3.41 7.62
N ALA A 51 -11.74 -2.46 7.25
CA ALA A 51 -11.78 -1.88 5.91
C ALA A 51 -10.44 -1.22 5.54
N GLU A 52 -9.83 -0.49 6.47
CA GLU A 52 -8.49 0.08 6.28
C GLU A 52 -7.44 -1.02 6.05
N MET A 53 -7.45 -2.09 6.86
CA MET A 53 -6.55 -3.22 6.67
C MET A 53 -6.74 -3.90 5.31
N ILE A 54 -7.99 -4.04 4.82
CA ILE A 54 -8.29 -4.60 3.49
C ILE A 54 -7.69 -3.73 2.39
N VAL A 55 -7.95 -2.42 2.45
CA VAL A 55 -7.44 -1.45 1.46
C VAL A 55 -5.91 -1.44 1.44
N ASP A 56 -5.28 -1.45 2.61
CA ASP A 56 -3.81 -1.42 2.72
C ASP A 56 -3.17 -2.71 2.14
N VAL A 57 -3.79 -3.88 2.37
CA VAL A 57 -3.36 -5.16 1.80
C VAL A 57 -3.51 -5.20 0.28
N GLU A 58 -4.60 -4.68 -0.26
CA GLU A 58 -4.85 -4.61 -1.71
C GLU A 58 -3.83 -3.68 -2.39
N ALA A 59 -3.53 -2.53 -1.77
CA ALA A 59 -2.48 -1.62 -2.23
C ALA A 59 -1.09 -2.29 -2.24
N ALA A 60 -0.75 -3.00 -1.16
CA ALA A 60 0.51 -3.74 -1.08
C ALA A 60 0.60 -4.87 -2.12
N GLN A 61 -0.51 -5.57 -2.37
CA GLN A 61 -0.60 -6.56 -3.42
C GLN A 61 -0.31 -5.94 -4.78
N ALA A 62 -0.97 -4.82 -5.12
CA ALA A 62 -0.75 -4.14 -6.39
C ALA A 62 0.73 -3.80 -6.63
N LEU A 63 1.40 -3.21 -5.64
CA LEU A 63 2.82 -2.86 -5.72
C LEU A 63 3.74 -4.06 -5.95
N VAL A 64 3.53 -5.13 -5.18
CA VAL A 64 4.36 -6.34 -5.25
C VAL A 64 4.21 -7.01 -6.62
N PHE A 65 2.98 -7.15 -7.10
CA PHE A 65 2.72 -7.82 -8.39
C PHE A 65 3.13 -6.98 -9.60
N ASP A 66 3.07 -5.64 -9.55
CA ASP A 66 3.69 -4.84 -10.64
C ASP A 66 5.21 -5.08 -10.68
N CYS A 67 5.87 -5.18 -9.52
CA CYS A 67 7.31 -5.40 -9.43
C CYS A 67 7.76 -6.80 -9.94
N THR A 68 6.91 -7.83 -9.88
CA THR A 68 7.22 -9.16 -10.46
C THR A 68 7.18 -9.15 -11.99
N GLY A 69 6.59 -8.11 -12.59
CA GLY A 69 6.72 -7.83 -14.01
C GLY A 69 5.86 -8.70 -14.93
N PHE A 70 4.74 -9.23 -14.43
CA PHE A 70 3.70 -9.79 -15.30
C PHE A 70 2.87 -8.64 -15.91
N ALA A 71 2.70 -8.69 -17.24
CA ALA A 71 1.95 -7.76 -18.10
C ALA A 71 2.52 -6.33 -18.30
N ASN A 72 3.68 -6.21 -18.99
CA ASN A 72 3.78 -5.39 -20.22
C ASN A 72 5.22 -5.40 -20.78
N HIS A 73 5.35 -5.81 -22.03
CA HIS A 73 6.62 -5.96 -22.76
C HIS A 73 7.19 -4.64 -23.31
N ARG A 74 6.62 -3.49 -22.93
CA ARG A 74 6.93 -2.18 -23.51
C ARG A 74 7.98 -1.35 -22.77
N GLN A 75 8.36 -1.73 -21.55
CA GLN A 75 9.33 -0.97 -20.74
C GLN A 75 10.65 -1.73 -20.55
N ARG A 76 11.77 -0.99 -20.46
CA ARG A 76 13.08 -1.51 -20.04
C ARG A 76 13.01 -1.91 -18.56
N LYS A 77 12.46 -3.10 -18.27
CA LYS A 77 12.26 -3.68 -16.92
C LYS A 77 13.44 -3.47 -15.95
N PRO A 78 14.73 -3.54 -16.35
CA PRO A 78 15.84 -3.41 -15.40
C PRO A 78 15.99 -2.02 -14.76
N VAL A 79 15.59 -0.95 -15.45
CA VAL A 79 15.83 0.43 -14.95
C VAL A 79 14.75 0.83 -13.94
N ARG A 80 13.46 0.60 -14.25
CA ARG A 80 12.34 0.91 -13.34
C ARG A 80 12.50 0.22 -11.98
N GLN A 81 12.97 -1.03 -11.98
CA GLN A 81 13.19 -1.81 -10.76
C GLN A 81 14.21 -1.20 -9.80
N ARG A 82 15.07 -0.26 -10.24
CA ARG A 82 15.98 0.46 -9.34
C ARG A 82 15.27 1.40 -8.37
N ILE A 83 14.02 1.78 -8.64
CA ILE A 83 13.18 2.55 -7.71
C ILE A 83 11.96 1.75 -7.25
N ALA A 84 11.26 1.08 -8.17
CA ALA A 84 10.03 0.37 -7.83
C ALA A 84 10.21 -0.68 -6.73
N VAL A 85 11.30 -1.47 -6.79
CA VAL A 85 11.58 -2.52 -5.80
C VAL A 85 11.90 -1.96 -4.41
N PRO A 86 12.87 -1.02 -4.22
CA PRO A 86 13.14 -0.47 -2.89
C PRO A 86 11.95 0.30 -2.31
N VAL A 87 11.20 1.06 -3.13
CA VAL A 87 9.95 1.74 -2.69
C VAL A 87 8.93 0.70 -2.20
N THR A 88 8.70 -0.35 -2.98
CA THR A 88 7.75 -1.42 -2.63
C THR A 88 8.17 -2.15 -1.37
N LYS A 89 9.43 -2.58 -1.26
CA LYS A 89 9.94 -3.25 -0.05
C LYS A 89 9.78 -2.37 1.17
N LEU A 90 10.16 -1.09 1.07
CA LEU A 90 10.05 -0.12 2.16
C LEU A 90 8.60 0.02 2.65
N ARG A 91 7.64 0.16 1.73
CA ARG A 91 6.23 0.33 2.06
C ARG A 91 5.62 -0.94 2.64
N VAL A 92 5.77 -2.06 1.95
CA VAL A 92 5.09 -3.32 2.28
C VAL A 92 5.65 -3.95 3.55
N CYS A 93 6.97 -3.85 3.81
CA CYS A 93 7.55 -4.37 5.04
C CYS A 93 7.10 -3.60 6.27
N ARG A 94 6.98 -2.27 6.18
CA ARG A 94 6.37 -1.46 7.25
C ARG A 94 4.93 -1.84 7.48
N LEU A 95 4.15 -1.94 6.40
CA LEU A 95 2.76 -2.35 6.49
C LEU A 95 2.62 -3.71 7.18
N GLY A 96 3.48 -4.67 6.88
CA GLY A 96 3.49 -5.98 7.54
C GLY A 96 3.59 -5.88 9.07
N ILE A 97 4.43 -4.99 9.59
CA ILE A 97 4.54 -4.74 11.04
C ILE A 97 3.26 -4.10 11.56
N THR A 98 2.76 -3.05 10.90
CA THR A 98 1.53 -2.36 11.30
C THR A 98 0.34 -3.32 11.34
N MET A 99 0.14 -4.13 10.30
CA MET A 99 -0.94 -5.11 10.21
C MET A 99 -0.84 -6.20 11.28
N ALA A 100 0.38 -6.69 11.56
CA ALA A 100 0.58 -7.67 12.62
C ALA A 100 0.32 -7.07 14.01
N SER A 101 0.75 -5.83 14.25
CA SER A 101 0.46 -5.10 15.49
C SER A 101 -1.05 -4.84 15.66
N ASP A 102 -1.71 -4.42 14.58
CA ASP A 102 -3.16 -4.22 14.54
C ASP A 102 -3.92 -5.52 14.83
N ALA A 103 -3.45 -6.65 14.29
CA ALA A 103 -4.05 -7.95 14.57
C ALA A 103 -3.92 -8.34 16.05
N ILE A 104 -2.78 -8.06 16.69
CA ILE A 104 -2.63 -8.23 18.15
C ILE A 104 -3.64 -7.36 18.91
N GLU A 105 -3.77 -6.08 18.55
CA GLU A 105 -4.71 -5.16 19.20
C GLU A 105 -6.17 -5.59 19.03
N ILE A 106 -6.56 -6.03 17.83
CA ILE A 106 -7.92 -6.56 17.55
C ILE A 106 -8.22 -7.79 18.40
N HIS A 107 -7.21 -8.64 18.66
CA HIS A 107 -7.36 -9.78 19.57
C HIS A 107 -7.36 -9.38 21.05
N GLY A 108 -6.91 -8.16 21.38
CA GLY A 108 -6.75 -7.68 22.75
C GLY A 108 -5.70 -8.48 23.53
N GLY A 109 -5.96 -8.77 24.80
CA GLY A 109 -5.04 -9.56 25.63
C GLY A 109 -4.72 -10.95 25.06
N ASN A 110 -5.65 -11.55 24.32
CA ASN A 110 -5.42 -12.81 23.60
C ASN A 110 -4.35 -12.68 22.52
N GLY A 111 -4.29 -11.54 21.83
CA GLY A 111 -3.28 -11.31 20.79
C GLY A 111 -1.86 -11.18 21.35
N TYR A 112 -1.73 -10.80 22.62
CA TYR A 112 -0.43 -10.62 23.27
C TYR A 112 0.22 -11.93 23.71
N ILE A 113 -0.59 -12.98 23.95
CA ILE A 113 -0.08 -14.28 24.37
C ILE A 113 0.20 -15.18 23.17
N GLU A 114 1.20 -16.05 23.30
CA GLU A 114 1.70 -16.91 22.21
C GLU A 114 0.76 -18.11 21.89
N ASN A 115 -0.40 -18.20 22.54
CA ASN A 115 -1.44 -19.17 22.17
C ASN A 115 -2.18 -18.78 20.88
N TRP A 116 -2.11 -17.50 20.48
CA TRP A 116 -2.68 -17.00 19.25
C TRP A 116 -1.57 -16.70 18.22
N PRO A 117 -1.83 -16.94 16.93
CA PRO A 117 -0.78 -16.83 15.90
C PRO A 117 -0.27 -15.40 15.71
N VAL A 118 -1.05 -14.39 16.09
CA VAL A 118 -0.75 -12.97 15.83
C VAL A 118 0.49 -12.44 16.56
N ALA A 119 0.81 -12.96 17.75
CA ALA A 119 2.04 -12.63 18.47
C ALA A 119 3.29 -13.03 17.65
N ARG A 120 3.27 -14.24 17.07
CA ARG A 120 4.32 -14.72 16.18
C ARG A 120 4.39 -13.91 14.88
N LEU A 121 3.25 -13.54 14.30
CA LEU A 121 3.24 -12.72 13.07
C LEU A 121 3.98 -11.39 13.25
N LEU A 122 3.88 -10.75 14.42
CA LEU A 122 4.63 -9.50 14.68
C LEU A 122 6.14 -9.74 14.69
N ARG A 123 6.60 -10.81 15.34
CA ARG A 123 8.02 -11.19 15.35
C ARG A 123 8.52 -11.52 13.94
N ASP A 124 7.73 -12.25 13.17
CA ASP A 124 8.04 -12.62 11.77
C ASP A 124 7.99 -11.40 10.83
N ALA A 125 7.14 -10.40 11.10
CA ALA A 125 7.06 -9.18 10.31
C ALA A 125 8.26 -8.23 10.53
N GLN A 126 8.78 -8.16 11.77
CA GLN A 126 9.87 -7.26 12.11
C GLN A 126 11.11 -7.48 11.23
N VAL A 127 11.44 -8.74 10.96
CA VAL A 127 12.67 -9.10 10.24
C VAL A 127 12.65 -8.61 8.78
N ASN A 128 11.47 -8.50 8.17
CA ASN A 128 11.31 -8.05 6.78
C ASN A 128 11.76 -6.59 6.60
N THR A 129 11.69 -5.75 7.64
CA THR A 129 12.21 -4.37 7.56
C THR A 129 13.74 -4.30 7.63
N ILE A 130 14.40 -5.37 8.09
CA ILE A 130 15.84 -5.39 8.38
C ILE A 130 16.61 -6.04 7.22
N TRP A 131 16.18 -7.22 6.77
CA TRP A 131 16.88 -7.97 5.72
C TRP A 131 16.85 -7.27 4.37
N GLU A 132 17.91 -7.51 3.59
CA GLU A 132 18.13 -6.95 2.24
C GLU A 132 18.01 -5.41 2.14
N GLY A 133 18.30 -4.73 3.25
CA GLY A 133 18.38 -3.27 3.33
C GLY A 133 17.34 -2.68 4.26
N PRO A 134 17.74 -2.08 5.39
CA PRO A 134 16.85 -1.25 6.19
C PRO A 134 16.43 0.01 5.43
N ASP A 135 15.41 0.69 5.94
CA ASP A 135 14.71 1.77 5.21
C ASP A 135 15.61 2.90 4.75
N ASN A 136 16.57 3.31 5.58
CA ASN A 136 17.57 4.30 5.24
C ASN A 136 18.43 3.84 4.05
N ILE A 137 18.82 2.57 3.99
CA ILE A 137 19.58 2.01 2.86
C ILE A 137 18.72 1.96 1.59
N LEU A 138 17.44 1.59 1.69
CA LEU A 138 16.51 1.62 0.55
C LEU A 138 16.34 3.03 -0.01
N CYS A 139 16.20 4.02 0.88
CA CYS A 139 16.10 5.43 0.50
C CYS A 139 17.36 5.94 -0.21
N LEU A 140 18.56 5.53 0.26
CA LEU A 140 19.83 5.85 -0.39
C LEU A 140 19.96 5.17 -1.76
N ASP A 141 19.40 3.96 -1.93
CA ASP A 141 19.34 3.30 -3.23
C ASP A 141 18.35 3.97 -4.19
N VAL A 142 17.22 4.48 -3.69
CA VAL A 142 16.30 5.32 -4.48
C VAL A 142 17.02 6.57 -4.96
N ARG A 143 17.74 7.29 -4.09
CA ARG A 143 18.61 8.41 -4.49
C ARG A 143 19.54 8.02 -5.63
N ARG A 144 20.27 6.91 -5.45
CA ARG A 144 21.21 6.42 -6.47
C ARG A 144 20.50 6.10 -7.79
N GLY A 145 19.30 5.52 -7.73
CA GLY A 145 18.47 5.24 -8.90
C GLY A 145 18.10 6.51 -9.68
N ILE A 146 17.74 7.57 -8.96
CA ILE A 146 17.44 8.89 -9.52
C ILE A 146 18.69 9.49 -10.17
N GLU A 147 19.78 9.65 -9.41
CA GLU A 147 20.97 10.39 -9.83
C GLU A 147 21.82 9.69 -10.90
N ARG A 148 21.91 8.35 -10.87
CA ARG A 148 22.84 7.60 -11.73
C ARG A 148 22.19 7.01 -12.97
N SER A 149 20.87 6.86 -12.97
CA SER A 149 20.18 6.15 -14.03
C SER A 149 18.84 6.73 -14.43
N ALA A 150 18.48 7.90 -13.87
CA ALA A 150 17.18 8.53 -14.10
C ALA A 150 16.01 7.54 -13.94
N ALA A 151 16.12 6.59 -13.00
CA ALA A 151 15.18 5.49 -12.88
C ALA A 151 13.78 5.89 -12.40
N HIS A 152 13.60 7.17 -12.05
CA HIS A 152 12.31 7.78 -11.75
C HIS A 152 11.50 8.03 -13.02
N GLU A 153 12.14 8.34 -14.15
CA GLU A 153 11.42 8.61 -15.41
C GLU A 153 10.64 7.37 -15.87
N PRO A 154 11.21 6.13 -15.92
CA PRO A 154 10.44 4.94 -16.25
C PRO A 154 9.38 4.58 -15.22
N LEU A 155 9.55 4.98 -13.95
CA LEU A 155 8.51 4.81 -12.93
C LEU A 155 7.35 5.75 -13.22
N LEU A 156 7.61 7.06 -13.38
CA LEU A 156 6.60 8.07 -13.72
C LEU A 156 5.87 7.70 -15.01
N ALA A 157 6.59 7.25 -16.05
CA ALA A 157 5.98 6.75 -17.28
C ALA A 157 5.00 5.60 -17.02
N ARG A 158 5.37 4.63 -16.17
CA ARG A 158 4.46 3.55 -15.75
C ARG A 158 3.21 4.06 -15.03
N LEU A 159 3.34 5.12 -14.23
CA LEU A 159 2.19 5.74 -13.54
C LEU A 159 1.30 6.48 -14.55
N HIS A 160 1.88 7.19 -15.52
CA HIS A 160 1.10 7.81 -16.59
C HIS A 160 0.38 6.77 -17.45
N ASP A 161 1.07 5.69 -17.86
CA ASP A 161 0.47 4.55 -18.59
C ASP A 161 -0.74 3.98 -17.83
N ALA A 162 -0.62 3.82 -16.50
CA ALA A 162 -1.72 3.36 -15.65
C ALA A 162 -2.91 4.33 -15.70
N MET A 163 -2.65 5.65 -15.70
CA MET A 163 -3.69 6.68 -15.71
C MET A 163 -4.30 6.94 -17.09
N GLU A 164 -3.69 6.48 -18.18
CA GLU A 164 -4.26 6.60 -19.53
C GLU A 164 -5.46 5.68 -19.76
N VAL A 165 -5.49 4.52 -19.08
CA VAL A 165 -6.56 3.53 -19.23
C VAL A 165 -7.71 3.72 -18.23
N CYS A 166 -7.56 4.64 -17.28
CA CYS A 166 -8.55 4.89 -16.24
C CYS A 166 -9.75 5.69 -16.75
N ASP A 167 -10.91 5.42 -16.15
CA ASP A 167 -12.10 6.28 -16.26
C ASP A 167 -11.78 7.72 -15.79
N ASP A 168 -12.57 8.71 -16.22
CA ASP A 168 -12.48 10.09 -15.71
C ASP A 168 -13.48 10.31 -14.57
N ASP A 169 -13.03 10.14 -13.35
CA ASP A 169 -13.78 10.37 -12.11
C ASP A 169 -12.96 11.18 -11.08
N ASP A 170 -13.57 11.53 -9.94
CA ASP A 170 -12.87 12.33 -8.92
C ASP A 170 -11.64 11.62 -8.34
N THR A 171 -11.68 10.29 -8.25
CA THR A 171 -10.58 9.49 -7.68
C THR A 171 -9.38 9.51 -8.62
N THR A 172 -9.60 9.21 -9.88
CA THR A 172 -8.59 9.18 -10.94
C THR A 172 -8.03 10.57 -11.21
N ARG A 173 -8.85 11.63 -11.16
CA ARG A 173 -8.37 13.03 -11.20
C ARG A 173 -7.46 13.37 -10.01
N LEU A 174 -7.81 12.94 -8.79
CA LEU A 174 -6.96 13.12 -7.62
C LEU A 174 -5.63 12.36 -7.78
N VAL A 175 -5.67 11.09 -8.18
CA VAL A 175 -4.47 10.27 -8.37
C VAL A 175 -3.58 10.87 -9.46
N ARG A 176 -4.14 11.28 -10.61
CA ARG A 176 -3.40 11.94 -11.69
C ARG A 176 -2.70 13.20 -11.20
N ARG A 177 -3.40 14.06 -10.44
CA ARG A 177 -2.78 15.23 -9.81
C ARG A 177 -1.61 14.84 -8.89
N ARG A 178 -1.73 13.76 -8.12
CA ARG A 178 -0.63 13.30 -7.25
C ARG A 178 0.55 12.71 -8.01
N VAL A 179 0.35 12.16 -9.21
CA VAL A 179 1.45 11.78 -10.11
C VAL A 179 2.23 13.03 -10.54
N GLU A 180 1.55 14.11 -10.91
CA GLU A 180 2.20 15.40 -11.23
C GLU A 180 2.92 16.00 -10.00
N ASP A 181 2.28 15.98 -8.83
CA ASP A 181 2.90 16.45 -7.58
C ASP A 181 4.17 15.64 -7.25
N LEU A 182 4.19 14.33 -7.55
CA LEU A 182 5.36 13.47 -7.35
C LEU A 182 6.51 13.86 -8.27
N ASP A 183 6.25 14.10 -9.55
CA ASP A 183 7.28 14.57 -10.48
C ASP A 183 7.85 15.93 -10.03
N ALA A 184 6.96 16.85 -9.66
CA ALA A 184 7.36 18.14 -9.10
C ALA A 184 8.19 17.99 -7.80
N ALA A 185 7.83 17.04 -6.93
CA ALA A 185 8.57 16.76 -5.70
C ALA A 185 9.98 16.18 -5.98
N ILE A 186 10.12 15.29 -6.96
CA ILE A 186 11.42 14.75 -7.38
C ILE A 186 12.28 15.86 -7.97
N THR A 187 11.70 16.71 -8.82
CA THR A 187 12.38 17.88 -9.41
C THR A 187 12.79 18.91 -8.35
N ALA A 188 11.97 19.14 -7.34
CA ALA A 188 12.32 20.02 -6.23
C ALA A 188 13.43 19.39 -5.36
N TRP A 189 13.35 18.10 -5.09
CA TRP A 189 14.35 17.37 -4.33
C TRP A 189 15.72 17.34 -5.02
N SER A 190 15.78 17.21 -6.36
CA SER A 190 17.04 17.20 -7.11
C SER A 190 17.81 18.52 -7.06
N LYS A 191 17.13 19.61 -6.69
CA LYS A 191 17.72 20.94 -6.44
C LYS A 191 18.23 21.11 -5.00
N LEU A 192 17.93 20.17 -4.11
CA LEU A 192 18.48 20.16 -2.75
C LEU A 192 19.91 19.60 -2.76
N HIS A 193 20.71 19.98 -1.77
CA HIS A 193 22.12 19.60 -1.71
C HIS A 193 22.50 18.94 -0.38
N GLY A 194 23.50 18.04 -0.44
CA GLY A 194 24.15 17.45 0.72
C GLY A 194 23.18 16.80 1.71
N ARG A 195 23.38 17.11 3.00
CA ARG A 195 22.61 16.50 4.11
C ARG A 195 21.11 16.79 4.06
N ILE A 196 20.71 17.93 3.48
CA ILE A 196 19.30 18.31 3.40
C ILE A 196 18.57 17.40 2.40
N ALA A 197 19.15 17.17 1.22
CA ALA A 197 18.59 16.26 0.22
C ALA A 197 18.44 14.85 0.81
N GLU A 198 19.47 14.35 1.49
CA GLU A 198 19.45 13.03 2.12
C GLU A 198 18.37 12.90 3.21
N ALA A 199 18.24 13.91 4.08
CA ALA A 199 17.24 13.93 5.15
C ALA A 199 15.78 13.96 4.64
N ARG A 200 15.56 14.29 3.35
CA ARG A 200 14.22 14.30 2.73
C ARG A 200 13.89 13.00 1.98
N LEU A 201 14.86 12.10 1.80
CA LEU A 201 14.67 10.87 1.02
C LEU A 201 13.58 9.97 1.60
N PHE A 202 13.47 9.87 2.92
CA PHE A 202 12.46 9.02 3.54
C PHE A 202 11.04 9.49 3.19
N ALA A 203 10.77 10.79 3.35
CA ALA A 203 9.48 11.38 2.99
C ALA A 203 9.20 11.27 1.48
N LEU A 204 10.20 11.53 0.63
CA LEU A 204 10.06 11.36 -0.82
C LEU A 204 9.75 9.90 -1.20
N THR A 205 10.42 8.93 -0.58
CA THR A 205 10.24 7.50 -0.88
C THR A 205 8.87 7.00 -0.41
N GLN A 206 8.36 7.50 0.73
CA GLN A 206 6.99 7.25 1.16
C GLN A 206 5.99 7.81 0.16
N PHE A 207 6.16 9.06 -0.26
CA PHE A 207 5.28 9.71 -1.23
C PHE A 207 5.28 8.99 -2.59
N MET A 208 6.45 8.54 -3.07
CA MET A 208 6.56 7.65 -4.24
C MET A 208 5.70 6.40 -4.07
N GLY A 209 5.78 5.75 -2.91
CA GLY A 209 4.99 4.55 -2.62
C GLY A 209 3.49 4.82 -2.56
N ASP A 210 3.07 5.97 -2.03
CA ASP A 210 1.65 6.35 -1.91
C ASP A 210 1.04 6.55 -3.30
N VAL A 211 1.69 7.37 -4.12
CA VAL A 211 1.22 7.69 -5.47
C VAL A 211 1.28 6.46 -6.37
N TYR A 212 2.34 5.65 -6.25
CA TYR A 212 2.48 4.42 -7.03
C TYR A 212 1.36 3.42 -6.75
N ALA A 213 1.04 3.14 -5.48
CA ALA A 213 -0.07 2.27 -5.15
C ALA A 213 -1.42 2.85 -5.62
N GLY A 214 -1.63 4.16 -5.46
CA GLY A 214 -2.86 4.82 -5.94
C GLY A 214 -3.07 4.67 -7.45
N ALA A 215 -2.02 4.86 -8.25
CA ALA A 215 -2.07 4.67 -9.70
C ALA A 215 -2.39 3.21 -10.09
N LEU A 216 -1.76 2.23 -9.45
CA LEU A 216 -2.03 0.82 -9.73
C LEU A 216 -3.44 0.39 -9.33
N LEU A 217 -3.97 0.90 -8.21
CA LEU A 217 -5.34 0.60 -7.79
C LEU A 217 -6.38 1.18 -8.74
N ALA A 218 -6.16 2.40 -9.24
CA ALA A 218 -7.03 3.01 -10.24
C ALA A 218 -6.98 2.27 -11.60
N GLU A 219 -5.82 1.77 -12.01
CA GLU A 219 -5.70 0.89 -13.20
C GLU A 219 -6.47 -0.43 -12.99
N GLN A 220 -6.33 -1.06 -11.82
CA GLN A 220 -7.08 -2.28 -11.49
C GLN A 220 -8.60 -2.04 -11.46
N ALA A 221 -9.04 -0.87 -11.00
CA ALA A 221 -10.45 -0.48 -11.01
C ALA A 221 -11.00 -0.40 -12.45
N ALA A 222 -10.27 0.26 -13.35
CA ALA A 222 -10.65 0.34 -14.75
C ALA A 222 -10.71 -1.04 -15.41
N TRP A 223 -9.74 -1.91 -15.12
CA TRP A 223 -9.72 -3.28 -15.62
C TRP A 223 -10.91 -4.11 -15.09
N GLU A 224 -11.25 -4.01 -13.81
CA GLU A 224 -12.38 -4.74 -13.21
C GLU A 224 -13.70 -4.31 -13.83
N ARG A 225 -13.92 -3.01 -14.01
CA ARG A 225 -15.12 -2.47 -14.68
C ARG A 225 -15.23 -2.97 -16.12
N ALA A 226 -14.14 -2.91 -16.87
CA ALA A 226 -14.11 -3.36 -18.27
C ALA A 226 -14.33 -4.87 -18.42
N THR A 227 -13.84 -5.67 -17.47
CA THR A 227 -13.84 -7.14 -17.58
C THR A 227 -15.06 -7.79 -16.93
N TYR A 228 -15.45 -7.30 -15.75
CA TYR A 228 -16.46 -7.94 -14.90
C TYR A 228 -17.68 -7.06 -14.61
N GLN A 229 -17.67 -5.80 -15.06
CA GLN A 229 -18.74 -4.83 -14.76
C GLN A 229 -19.00 -4.70 -13.25
N ALA A 230 -17.92 -4.76 -12.45
CA ALA A 230 -17.94 -4.66 -11.00
C ALA A 230 -17.16 -3.43 -10.51
N ASP A 231 -17.44 -3.01 -9.27
CA ASP A 231 -16.98 -1.73 -8.72
C ASP A 231 -16.15 -1.85 -7.42
N ARG A 232 -15.75 -3.07 -7.05
CA ARG A 232 -15.03 -3.30 -5.78
C ARG A 232 -13.64 -2.69 -5.79
N LYS A 233 -12.88 -2.86 -6.88
CA LYS A 233 -11.56 -2.24 -7.06
C LYS A 233 -11.67 -0.72 -7.18
N ALA A 234 -12.75 -0.20 -7.75
CA ALA A 234 -13.03 1.24 -7.75
C ALA A 234 -13.28 1.77 -6.33
N LEU A 235 -14.02 1.03 -5.50
CA LEU A 235 -14.18 1.33 -4.07
C LEU A 235 -12.83 1.33 -3.34
N ILE A 236 -12.00 0.30 -3.53
CA ILE A 236 -10.66 0.22 -2.92
C ILE A 236 -9.79 1.41 -3.34
N ALA A 237 -9.73 1.73 -4.64
CA ALA A 237 -8.95 2.84 -5.16
C ALA A 237 -9.37 4.17 -4.53
N ARG A 238 -10.68 4.40 -4.39
CA ARG A 238 -11.23 5.61 -3.77
C ARG A 238 -10.90 5.72 -2.29
N LEU A 239 -11.13 4.66 -1.52
CA LEU A 239 -10.82 4.63 -0.09
C LEU A 239 -9.31 4.81 0.16
N TYR A 240 -8.48 4.22 -0.69
CA TYR A 240 -7.04 4.39 -0.64
C TYR A 240 -6.65 5.86 -0.92
N ALA A 241 -7.18 6.46 -1.99
CA ALA A 241 -6.91 7.84 -2.35
C ALA A 241 -7.36 8.82 -1.25
N GLN A 242 -8.54 8.61 -0.66
CA GLN A 242 -9.03 9.41 0.47
C GLN A 242 -8.16 9.27 1.74
N ARG A 243 -7.49 8.14 1.93
CA ARG A 243 -6.63 7.86 3.09
C ARG A 243 -5.22 8.42 2.93
N TYR A 244 -4.60 8.24 1.77
CA TYR A 244 -3.18 8.52 1.55
C TYR A 244 -2.90 9.73 0.67
N LEU A 245 -3.85 10.14 -0.18
CA LEU A 245 -3.61 11.14 -1.22
C LEU A 245 -4.45 12.42 -1.05
N ALA A 246 -5.62 12.33 -0.42
CA ALA A 246 -6.48 13.48 -0.19
C ALA A 246 -5.95 14.37 0.94
N ASP A 247 -6.14 15.68 0.78
CA ASP A 247 -6.05 16.62 1.89
C ASP A 247 -7.37 16.57 2.67
N ARG A 248 -7.31 16.24 3.97
CA ARG A 248 -8.49 16.14 4.84
C ARG A 248 -8.82 17.45 5.55
N GLY A 249 -8.11 18.53 5.21
CA GLY A 249 -8.28 19.83 5.83
C GLY A 249 -8.00 19.82 7.34
N PRO A 250 -8.36 20.90 8.04
CA PRO A 250 -8.04 21.06 9.46
C PRO A 250 -8.83 20.12 10.38
N LEU A 251 -10.06 19.74 10.01
CA LEU A 251 -10.93 18.87 10.81
C LEU A 251 -10.65 17.38 10.60
N ARG A 252 -9.77 17.03 9.67
CA ARG A 252 -9.32 15.65 9.40
C ARG A 252 -10.44 14.69 9.00
N GLY A 253 -11.58 15.22 8.55
CA GLY A 253 -12.77 14.45 8.17
C GLY A 253 -13.54 13.86 9.33
N ILE A 254 -13.35 14.34 10.57
CA ILE A 254 -14.11 13.88 11.75
C ILE A 254 -15.60 14.24 11.63
N ASP A 255 -15.90 15.32 10.93
CA ASP A 255 -17.21 15.91 10.70
C ASP A 255 -17.92 15.39 9.44
N ALA A 256 -17.38 14.36 8.78
CA ALA A 256 -18.00 13.78 7.59
C ALA A 256 -19.38 13.14 7.93
N GLU A 257 -20.39 13.41 7.10
CA GLU A 257 -21.77 12.93 7.32
C GLU A 257 -21.95 11.42 7.10
N GLY A 258 -21.01 10.76 6.40
CA GLY A 258 -21.05 9.32 6.10
C GLY A 258 -19.65 8.71 5.97
N ASP A 259 -19.59 7.38 5.90
CA ASP A 259 -18.34 6.64 5.77
C ASP A 259 -18.53 5.44 4.83
N GLU A 260 -18.11 5.61 3.58
CA GLU A 260 -18.28 4.62 2.52
C GLU A 260 -17.63 3.27 2.87
N ALA A 261 -16.53 3.27 3.65
CA ALA A 261 -15.89 2.03 4.07
C ALA A 261 -16.76 1.20 5.03
N ILE A 262 -17.65 1.86 5.78
CA ILE A 262 -18.60 1.21 6.67
C ILE A 262 -19.86 0.81 5.90
N GLU A 263 -20.38 1.71 5.07
CA GLU A 263 -21.59 1.51 4.26
C GLU A 263 -21.44 0.35 3.29
N ARG A 264 -20.24 0.18 2.71
CA ARG A 264 -19.91 -0.87 1.73
C ARG A 264 -18.94 -1.91 2.28
N PHE A 265 -18.96 -2.12 3.60
CA PHE A 265 -18.02 -3.02 4.28
C PHE A 265 -18.08 -4.46 3.77
N ASP A 266 -19.28 -4.98 3.50
CA ASP A 266 -19.44 -6.38 3.08
C ASP A 266 -18.79 -6.63 1.70
N GLU A 267 -18.88 -5.67 0.77
CA GLU A 267 -18.18 -5.72 -0.52
C GLU A 267 -16.65 -5.79 -0.36
N LEU A 268 -16.10 -5.08 0.63
CA LEU A 268 -14.67 -5.14 0.93
C LEU A 268 -14.26 -6.52 1.44
N VAL A 269 -15.04 -7.07 2.37
CA VAL A 269 -14.77 -8.36 3.01
C VAL A 269 -14.85 -9.52 2.02
N ASP A 270 -15.83 -9.52 1.13
CA ASP A 270 -16.04 -10.61 0.18
C ASP A 270 -14.79 -10.87 -0.69
N GLY A 271 -14.19 -9.82 -1.25
CA GLY A 271 -12.96 -9.98 -2.03
C GLY A 271 -11.68 -10.10 -1.20
N ALA A 272 -11.71 -9.83 0.11
CA ALA A 272 -10.56 -10.09 0.99
C ALA A 272 -10.39 -11.59 1.30
N LEU A 273 -11.48 -12.36 1.24
CA LEU A 273 -11.52 -13.80 1.52
C LEU A 273 -11.58 -14.65 0.24
N ALA A 274 -12.06 -14.10 -0.87
CA ALA A 274 -11.99 -14.75 -2.16
C ALA A 274 -10.58 -14.66 -2.77
N ILE A 275 -10.10 -15.78 -3.33
CA ILE A 275 -8.93 -15.77 -4.22
C ILE A 275 -9.48 -15.42 -5.60
N GLY A 276 -9.57 -14.11 -5.89
CA GLY A 276 -9.88 -13.62 -7.24
C GLY A 276 -8.77 -13.92 -8.23
#